data_AF-A0A482THJ3-F1
#
_entry.id   AF-A0A482THJ3-F1
#
_cell.length_a   1.000
_cell.length_b   1.000
_cell.length_c   1.000
_cell.angle_alpha   90.00
_cell.angle_beta   90.00
_cell.angle_gamma   90.00
#
_symmetry.space_group_name_H-M   'P 1'
#
loop_
_entity.id
_entity.type
_entity.pdbx_description
1 polymer ?
#
loop_
_entity_poly.entity_id
_entity_poly.type
_entity_poly.pdbx_seq_one_letter_code
_entity_poly.pdbx_strand_id
1 'polypeptide(L)' 'MKLKIKGKEYSFKFGTKFVRELDKVMPFIDGNMEFGMGLSAKVLPELRSYNVNTLSRVLEIANRTEEETITL' A
#
# COMPACT_ATOMS: atom_id res chain seq x y z
N MET A 1 3.55 10.84 -3.41
CA MET A 1 4.88 10.45 -3.93
C MET A 1 4.76 10.23 -5.43
N LYS A 2 5.80 10.52 -6.22
CA LYS A 2 5.84 10.21 -7.67
C LYS A 2 7.03 9.31 -7.98
N LEU A 3 6.86 8.32 -8.84
CA LEU A 3 7.93 7.47 -9.36
C LEU A 3 7.87 7.42 -10.88
N LYS A 4 9.03 7.47 -11.53
CA LYS A 4 9.14 7.27 -12.98
C LYS A 4 9.53 5.83 -13.26
N ILE A 5 8.64 5.08 -13.89
CA ILE A 5 8.83 3.66 -14.25
C ILE A 5 8.71 3.54 -15.76
N LYS A 6 9.76 3.06 -16.43
CA LYS A 6 9.82 2.92 -17.90
C LYS A 6 9.41 4.21 -18.65
N GLY A 7 9.82 5.37 -18.15
CA GLY A 7 9.51 6.66 -18.78
C GLY A 7 8.15 7.26 -18.41
N LYS A 8 7.23 6.48 -17.82
CA LYS A 8 5.92 6.97 -17.35
C LYS A 8 5.98 7.37 -15.89
N GLU A 9 5.41 8.52 -15.56
CA GLU A 9 5.25 8.95 -14.18
C GLU A 9 3.98 8.32 -13.57
N TYR A 10 4.15 7.76 -12.37
CA TYR A 10 3.09 7.22 -11.55
C TYR A 10 3.07 7.99 -10.24
N SER A 11 1.87 8.33 -9.78
CA SER A 11 1.68 8.99 -8.50
C SER A 11 1.13 7.95 -7.49
N PHE A 12 1.45 8.16 -6.21
CA PHE A 12 1.11 7.25 -5.12
C PHE A 12 0.73 8.07 -3.89
N LYS A 13 -0.42 7.77 -3.27
CA LYS A 13 -0.88 8.41 -2.04
C LYS A 13 -0.71 7.46 -0.85
N PHE A 14 0.20 7.78 0.08
CA PHE A 14 0.43 7.01 1.31
C PHE A 14 -0.26 7.67 2.52
N GLY A 15 -1.58 7.86 2.41
CA GLY A 15 -2.40 8.49 3.45
C GLY A 15 -3.29 7.50 4.20
N THR A 16 -4.23 8.01 4.99
CA THR A 16 -5.18 7.19 5.77
C THR A 16 -6.02 6.24 4.91
N LYS A 17 -6.45 6.68 3.71
CA LYS A 17 -7.15 5.83 2.73
C LYS A 17 -6.29 4.65 2.28
N PHE A 18 -5.00 4.86 2.07
CA PHE A 18 -4.05 3.79 1.74
C PHE A 18 -3.94 2.79 2.89
N VAL A 19 -3.76 3.24 4.13
CA VAL A 19 -3.68 2.34 5.30
C VAL A 19 -4.96 1.51 5.43
N ARG A 20 -6.14 2.13 5.27
CA ARG A 20 -7.43 1.42 5.30
C ARG A 20 -7.57 0.39 4.19
N GLU A 21 -7.21 0.73 2.96
CA GLU A 21 -7.26 -0.23 1.84
C GLU A 21 -6.25 -1.36 2.03
N LEU A 22 -5.08 -1.05 2.59
CA LEU A 22 -4.04 -2.02 2.91
C LEU A 22 -4.49 -3.02 3.97
N ASP A 23 -5.09 -2.57 5.07
CA ASP A 23 -5.59 -3.45 6.12
C ASP A 23 -6.72 -4.37 5.64
N LYS A 24 -7.51 -3.98 4.62
CA LYS A 24 -8.52 -4.85 4.01
C LYS A 24 -7.94 -6.04 3.25
N VAL A 25 -6.77 -5.85 2.62
CA VAL A 25 -6.16 -6.87 1.73
C VAL A 25 -4.99 -7.59 2.39
N MET A 26 -4.38 -6.99 3.40
CA MET A 26 -3.27 -7.53 4.16
C MET A 26 -3.50 -7.32 5.66
N PRO A 27 -4.62 -7.80 6.24
CA PRO A 27 -4.86 -7.70 7.66
C PRO A 27 -3.79 -8.47 8.44
N PHE A 28 -3.53 -8.03 9.65
CA PHE A 28 -2.82 -8.87 10.61
C PHE A 28 -3.84 -9.83 11.26
N ILE A 29 -3.57 -11.13 11.19
CA ILE A 29 -4.47 -12.17 11.71
C ILE A 29 -3.81 -12.79 12.94
N ASP A 30 -4.53 -12.78 14.06
CA ASP A 30 -4.16 -13.50 15.28
C ASP A 30 -5.34 -14.35 15.76
N GLY A 31 -5.17 -15.67 15.70
CA GLY A 31 -6.27 -16.63 15.86
C GLY A 31 -7.37 -16.40 14.82
N ASN A 32 -8.57 -16.05 15.30
CA ASN A 32 -9.75 -15.78 14.47
C ASN A 32 -10.09 -14.28 14.37
N MET A 33 -9.16 -13.40 14.76
CA MET A 33 -9.37 -11.94 14.76
C MET A 33 -8.47 -11.26 13.73
N GLU A 34 -9.05 -10.30 13.00
CA GLU A 34 -8.34 -9.41 12.09
C GLU A 34 -8.09 -8.05 12.74
N PHE A 35 -6.85 -7.58 12.71
CA PHE A 35 -6.43 -6.30 13.27
C PHE A 35 -5.95 -5.34 12.19
N GLY A 36 -6.33 -4.06 12.33
CA GLY A 36 -5.86 -2.93 11.51
C GLY A 36 -4.41 -2.53 11.84
N MET A 37 -3.49 -3.49 11.70
CA MET A 37 -2.07 -3.35 11.97
C MET A 37 -1.22 -3.96 10.83
N GLY A 38 -1.81 -4.17 9.66
CA GLY A 38 -1.16 -4.82 8.52
C GLY A 38 0.12 -4.09 8.08
N LEU A 39 0.10 -2.75 8.13
CA LEU A 39 1.26 -1.94 7.78
C LEU A 39 2.48 -2.22 8.67
N SER A 40 2.30 -2.13 9.99
CA SER A 40 3.41 -2.25 10.95
C SER A 40 3.80 -3.70 11.22
N ALA A 41 2.83 -4.60 11.33
CA ALA A 41 3.06 -5.98 11.73
C ALA A 41 3.50 -6.89 10.58
N LYS A 42 3.15 -6.56 9.33
CA LYS A 42 3.44 -7.41 8.16
C LYS A 42 4.25 -6.69 7.08
N VAL A 43 3.74 -5.56 6.59
CA VAL A 43 4.30 -4.90 5.41
C VAL A 43 5.69 -4.33 5.67
N LEU A 44 5.89 -3.57 6.74
CA LEU A 44 7.21 -2.99 7.04
C LEU A 44 8.30 -4.06 7.25
N PRO A 45 8.08 -5.16 7.99
CA PRO A 45 9.02 -6.28 8.06
C PRO A 45 9.37 -6.87 6.68
N GLU A 46 8.37 -7.15 5.84
CA GLU A 46 8.59 -7.73 4.51
C GLU A 46 9.32 -6.78 3.56
N LEU A 47 9.07 -5.47 3.64
CA LEU A 47 9.82 -4.49 2.85
C LEU A 47 11.29 -4.38 3.32
N ARG A 48 11.54 -4.50 4.63
CA ARG A 48 12.91 -4.52 5.18
C ARG A 48 13.67 -5.79 4.80
N SER A 49 12.97 -6.89 4.52
CA SER A 49 13.57 -8.12 3.97
C SER A 49 13.66 -8.13 2.44
N TYR A 50 13.41 -7.00 1.77
CA TYR A 50 13.46 -6.84 0.32
C TYR A 50 12.48 -7.73 -0.46
N ASN A 51 11.32 -8.06 0.14
CA ASN A 51 10.29 -8.82 -0.56
C ASN A 51 9.63 -7.98 -1.67
N VAL A 52 9.97 -8.31 -2.92
CA VAL A 52 9.49 -7.61 -4.11
C VAL A 52 7.97 -7.77 -4.35
N ASN A 53 7.36 -8.87 -3.89
CA ASN A 53 5.93 -9.08 -4.03
C ASN A 53 5.16 -8.11 -3.14
N THR A 54 5.62 -7.94 -1.90
CA THR A 54 5.05 -6.97 -0.95
C THR A 54 5.20 -5.55 -1.48
N LEU A 55 6.38 -5.21 -2.02
CA LEU A 55 6.61 -3.91 -2.65
C LEU A 55 5.62 -3.65 -3.80
N SER A 56 5.48 -4.60 -4.72
CA SER A 56 4.54 -4.49 -5.84
C SER A 56 3.11 -4.26 -5.34
N ARG A 57 2.68 -5.00 -4.32
CA ARG A 57 1.34 -4.90 -3.75
C ARG A 57 1.10 -3.55 -3.08
N VAL A 58 2.07 -3.04 -2.32
CA VAL A 58 2.01 -1.72 -1.67
C VAL A 58 1.88 -0.60 -2.70
N LEU A 59 2.68 -0.65 -3.77
CA LEU A 59 2.63 0.34 -4.85
C LEU A 59 1.29 0.32 -5.56
N GLU A 60 0.75 -0.87 -5.85
CA GLU A 60 -0.58 -1.03 -6.45
C GLU A 60 -1.68 -0.39 -5.60
N ILE A 61 -1.71 -0.69 -4.29
CA ILE A 61 -2.72 -0.16 -3.37
C ILE A 61 -2.59 1.37 -3.28
N ALA A 62 -1.37 1.88 -3.11
CA ALA A 62 -1.12 3.32 -3.02
C ALA A 62 -1.50 4.07 -4.31
N ASN A 63 -1.31 3.45 -5.48
CA ASN A 63 -1.75 4.00 -6.76
C ASN A 63 -3.27 3.90 -6.95
N ARG A 64 -3.92 2.83 -6.50
CA ARG A 64 -5.40 2.72 -6.56
C ARG A 64 -6.10 3.75 -5.68
N THR A 65 -5.46 4.19 -4.58
CA THR A 65 -6.02 5.26 -3.73
C THR A 65 -5.90 6.66 -4.32
N GLU A 66 -5.35 6.78 -5.53
CA GLU A 66 -5.48 8.01 -6.29
C GLU A 66 -6.95 8.32 -6.55
N GLU A 67 -7.28 9.60 -6.38
CA GLU A 67 -8.53 10.11 -6.92
C GLU A 67 -8.14 10.64 -8.28
N GLU A 68 -8.97 10.41 -9.30
CA GLU A 68 -8.91 11.23 -10.51
C GLU A 68 -8.83 12.66 -10.02
N THR A 69 -7.74 13.36 -10.33
CA THR A 69 -7.66 14.80 -10.09
C THR A 69 -8.88 15.38 -10.77
N ILE A 70 -9.90 15.76 -10.00
CA ILE A 70 -10.93 16.66 -10.49
C ILE A 70 -10.17 17.98 -10.68
N THR A 71 -9.62 18.14 -11.88
CA THR A 71 -9.25 19.46 -12.38
C THR A 71 -10.57 20.23 -12.49
N LEU A 72 -10.84 21.03 -11.45
CA LEU A 72 -11.83 22.10 -11.48
C LEU A 72 -11.36 23.22 -12.41
#